data_AF-G2GA22-F1
#
_entry.id   AF-G2GA22-F1
#
_cell.length_a   1.000
_cell.length_b   1.000
_cell.length_c   1.000
_cell.angle_alpha   90.00
_cell.angle_beta   90.00
_cell.angle_gamma   90.00
#
_symmetry.space_group_name_H-M   'P 1'
#
loop_
_entity.id
_entity.type
_entity.pdbx_description
1 polymer ?
#
loop_
_entity_poly.entity_id
_entity_poly.type
_entity_poly.pdbx_seq_one_letter_code
_entity_poly.pdbx_strand_id
1 'polypeptide(L)'
;MSGRVEIEYCTRCGRLPRAAWLAQELLTTFEAELSELALRPCRGGVFVVRVDGEVVWDRRAQGFPEPTAVKRAVRVRVAPGRSLGHPDTPAP
;
A
#
# COMPACT_ATOMS: atom_id res chain seq x y z
N MET A 1 -17.62 -6.58 -5.32
CA MET A 1 -16.29 -6.03 -5.63
C MET A 1 -15.67 -5.63 -4.31
N SER A 2 -14.67 -6.38 -3.85
CA SER A 2 -13.91 -6.07 -2.64
C SER A 2 -12.53 -5.63 -3.09
N GLY A 3 -12.08 -4.49 -2.61
CA GLY A 3 -10.78 -3.88 -2.93
C GLY A 3 -10.45 -2.84 -1.88
N ARG A 4 -10.70 -3.16 -0.60
CA ARG A 4 -10.48 -2.24 0.51
C ARG A 4 -9.01 -2.27 0.87
N VAL A 5 -8.34 -1.13 0.71
CA VAL A 5 -6.96 -0.95 1.19
C VAL A 5 -6.99 -0.24 2.55
N GLU A 6 -6.18 -0.72 3.49
CA GLU A 6 -5.97 -0.03 4.77
C GLU A 6 -4.47 0.20 4.99
N ILE A 7 -4.09 1.45 5.28
CA ILE A 7 -2.73 1.80 5.70
C ILE A 7 -2.79 2.19 7.18
N GLU A 8 -2.32 1.28 8.04
CA GLU A 8 -2.18 1.52 9.47
C GLU A 8 -0.83 2.18 9.76
N TYR A 9 -0.83 3.36 10.37
CA TYR A 9 0.38 4.16 10.55
C TYR A 9 0.51 4.79 11.95
N CYS A 10 1.74 4.82 12.47
CA CYS A 10 2.04 5.47 13.75
C CYS A 10 1.94 7.01 13.65
N THR A 11 1.00 7.61 14.39
CA THR A 11 0.80 9.07 14.38
C THR A 11 1.90 9.85 15.08
N ARG A 12 2.56 9.26 16.09
CA ARG A 12 3.67 9.89 16.82
C ARG A 12 5.02 9.84 16.10
N CYS A 13 5.09 9.11 14.99
CA CYS A 13 6.34 8.82 14.31
C CYS A 13 6.56 9.69 13.07
N GLY A 14 5.73 10.72 12.84
CA GLY A 14 5.80 11.56 11.64
C GLY A 14 5.49 10.82 10.33
N ARG A 15 4.77 9.69 10.38
CA ARG A 15 4.55 8.82 9.21
C ARG A 15 3.32 9.15 8.37
N LEU A 16 2.49 10.12 8.81
CA LEU A 16 1.29 10.53 8.06
C LEU A 16 1.60 10.96 6.62
N PRO A 17 2.60 11.84 6.34
CA PRO A 17 2.88 12.25 4.97
C PRO A 17 3.21 11.08 4.05
N ARG A 18 3.96 10.09 4.55
CA ARG A 18 4.31 8.88 3.78
C ARG A 18 3.11 7.97 3.56
N ALA A 19 2.23 7.84 4.55
CA ALA A 19 0.98 7.09 4.42
C ALA A 19 0.04 7.74 3.40
N ALA A 20 -0.11 9.07 3.45
CA ALA A 20 -0.94 9.84 2.52
C ALA A 20 -0.39 9.78 1.08
N TRP A 21 0.92 9.94 0.89
CA TRP A 21 1.53 9.80 -0.42
C TRP A 21 1.37 8.40 -1.00
N LEU A 22 1.61 7.36 -0.20
CA LEU A 22 1.39 5.98 -0.65
C LEU A 22 -0.08 5.72 -1.00
N ALA A 23 -1.01 6.33 -0.26
CA ALA A 23 -2.44 6.27 -0.60
C ALA A 23 -2.73 6.88 -1.97
N GLN A 24 -2.16 8.06 -2.27
CA GLN A 24 -2.29 8.70 -3.59
C GLN A 24 -1.74 7.81 -4.71
N GLU A 25 -0.55 7.22 -4.51
CA GLU A 25 0.07 6.31 -5.47
C GLU A 25 -0.82 5.10 -5.77
N LEU A 26 -1.42 4.49 -4.74
CA LEU A 26 -2.29 3.33 -4.89
C LEU A 26 -3.61 3.68 -5.56
N LEU A 27 -4.26 4.76 -5.14
CA LEU A 27 -5.53 5.22 -5.72
C LEU A 27 -5.36 5.63 -7.19
N THR A 28 -4.25 6.27 -7.53
CA THR A 28 -3.94 6.65 -8.93
C THR A 28 -3.67 5.43 -9.80
N THR A 29 -3.00 4.40 -9.25
CA THR A 29 -2.63 3.20 -10.02
C THR A 29 -3.81 2.26 -10.23
N PHE A 30 -4.65 2.09 -9.21
CA PHE A 30 -5.70 1.08 -9.13
C PHE A 30 -7.11 1.69 -9.03
N GLU A 31 -7.33 2.82 -9.71
CA GLU A 31 -8.57 3.61 -9.64
C GLU A 31 -9.85 2.80 -9.94
N ALA A 32 -9.75 1.80 -10.81
CA ALA A 32 -10.88 0.98 -11.23
C ALA A 32 -11.08 -0.25 -10.34
N GLU A 33 -10.05 -0.67 -9.62
CA GLU A 33 -10.05 -1.91 -8.82
C GLU A 33 -10.29 -1.67 -7.32
N LEU A 34 -9.88 -0.51 -6.80
CA LEU A 34 -10.05 -0.18 -5.38
C LEU A 34 -11.41 0.47 -5.12
N SER A 35 -12.16 -0.09 -4.17
CA SER A 35 -13.43 0.49 -3.72
C SER A 35 -13.23 1.62 -2.72
N GLU A 36 -12.23 1.48 -1.86
CA GLU A 36 -11.88 2.47 -0.85
C GLU A 36 -10.44 2.29 -0.36
N LEU A 37 -9.88 3.37 0.19
CA LEU A 37 -8.63 3.34 0.94
C LEU A 37 -8.81 4.06 2.27
N ALA A 38 -8.47 3.39 3.37
CA ALA A 38 -8.51 3.94 4.71
C ALA A 38 -7.11 4.19 5.27
N LEU A 39 -6.88 5.38 5.82
CA LEU A 39 -5.72 5.67 6.66
C LEU A 39 -6.12 5.42 8.13
N ARG A 40 -5.54 4.39 8.76
CA ARG A 40 -5.87 4.00 10.14
C ARG A 40 -4.79 4.48 11.13
N PRO A 41 -5.09 5.46 12.00
CA PRO A 41 -4.14 5.95 12.99
C PRO A 41 -3.84 4.88 14.06
N CYS A 42 -2.57 4.70 14.41
CA CYS A 42 -2.16 3.84 15.53
C CYS A 42 -0.94 4.41 16.29
N ARG A 43 -0.42 3.63 17.25
CA ARG A 43 0.80 3.92 18.01
C ARG A 43 1.80 2.77 17.87
N GLY A 44 3.03 2.93 18.37
CA GLY A 44 4.01 1.83 18.47
C GLY A 44 4.84 1.57 17.21
N GLY A 45 5.11 2.60 16.39
CA GLY A 45 6.03 2.47 15.26
C GLY A 45 5.56 1.57 14.11
N VAL A 46 4.25 1.29 14.07
CA VAL A 46 3.58 0.47 13.05
C VAL A 46 3.49 1.24 11.73
N PHE A 47 3.70 0.50 10.64
CA PHE A 47 3.35 0.90 9.28
C PHE A 47 3.02 -0.38 8.53
N VAL A 48 1.72 -0.66 8.33
CA VAL A 48 1.21 -1.90 7.73
C VAL A 48 0.20 -1.54 6.64
N VAL A 49 0.30 -2.22 5.50
CA VAL A 49 -0.67 -2.11 4.40
C VAL A 49 -1.44 -3.42 4.33
N ARG A 50 -2.77 -3.32 4.30
CA ARG A 50 -3.68 -4.45 4.14
C ARG A 50 -4.54 -4.29 2.89
N VAL A 51 -4.86 -5.42 2.25
CA VAL A 51 -5.88 -5.52 1.22
C VAL A 51 -6.92 -6.51 1.71
N ASP A 52 -8.17 -6.07 1.83
CA ASP A 52 -9.29 -6.87 2.32
C ASP A 52 -9.01 -7.57 3.67
N GLY A 53 -8.27 -6.88 4.55
CA GLY A 53 -7.89 -7.37 5.88
C GLY A 53 -6.59 -8.19 5.93
N GLU A 54 -6.05 -8.61 4.78
CA GLU A 54 -4.79 -9.35 4.72
C GLU A 54 -3.58 -8.44 4.59
N VAL A 55 -2.53 -8.71 5.36
CA VAL A 55 -1.28 -7.93 5.32
C VAL A 55 -0.52 -8.20 4.03
N VAL A 56 -0.34 -7.16 3.22
CA VAL A 56 0.50 -7.19 2.01
C VAL A 56 1.85 -6.51 2.22
N TRP A 57 1.94 -5.62 3.20
CA TRP A 57 3.20 -4.99 3.59
C TRP A 57 3.27 -4.77 5.10
N ASP A 58 4.40 -5.13 5.72
CA ASP A 58 4.71 -4.77 7.11
C ASP A 58 6.13 -4.22 7.18
N ARG A 59 6.26 -2.99 7.66
CA ARG A 59 7.56 -2.34 7.80
C ARG A 59 8.53 -3.10 8.70
N ARG A 60 8.04 -3.76 9.74
CA ARG A 60 8.90 -4.49 10.67
C ARG A 60 9.56 -5.70 10.01
N ALA A 61 8.88 -6.31 9.03
CA ALA A 61 9.40 -7.46 8.29
C ALA A 61 10.14 -7.06 7.00
N GLN A 62 9.65 -6.04 6.29
CA GLN A 62 10.08 -5.73 4.91
C GLN A 62 10.80 -4.37 4.79
N GLY A 63 10.98 -3.64 5.88
CA GLY A 63 11.56 -2.30 5.84
C GLY A 63 10.58 -1.23 5.36
N PHE A 64 11.08 -0.03 5.06
CA PHE A 64 10.19 1.06 4.64
C PHE A 64 9.56 0.76 3.27
N PRO A 65 8.26 1.08 3.11
CA PRO A 65 7.56 0.86 1.86
C PRO A 65 8.13 1.75 0.76
N GLU A 66 8.73 1.13 -0.25
CA GLU A 66 8.95 1.74 -1.55
C GLU A 66 7.69 1.56 -2.41
N PRO A 67 7.17 2.60 -3.08
CA PRO A 67 5.87 2.55 -3.76
C PRO A 67 5.79 1.44 -4.79
N THR A 68 6.86 1.21 -5.54
CA THR A 68 6.93 0.16 -6.56
C THR A 68 6.70 -1.22 -5.95
N ALA A 69 7.34 -1.51 -4.81
CA ALA A 69 7.20 -2.79 -4.14
C ALA A 69 5.79 -2.97 -3.56
N VAL A 70 5.23 -1.94 -2.94
CA VAL A 70 3.87 -1.98 -2.41
C VAL A 70 2.83 -2.11 -3.54
N LYS A 71 2.97 -1.37 -4.64
CA LYS A 71 2.09 -1.46 -5.81
C LYS A 71 2.08 -2.88 -6.38
N ARG A 72 3.23 -3.55 -6.49
CA ARG A 72 3.30 -4.96 -6.90
C ARG A 72 2.58 -5.88 -5.92
N ALA A 73 2.79 -5.71 -4.61
CA ALA A 73 2.15 -6.53 -3.59
C ALA A 73 0.62 -6.38 -3.61
N VAL A 74 0.13 -5.13 -3.73
CA VAL A 74 -1.31 -4.83 -3.85
C VAL A 74 -1.88 -5.42 -5.14
N ARG A 75 -1.21 -5.27 -6.28
CA ARG A 75 -1.64 -5.83 -7.57
C ARG A 75 -1.97 -7.32 -7.48
N VAL A 76 -1.10 -8.10 -6.85
CA VAL A 76 -1.28 -9.56 -6.74
C VAL A 76 -2.66 -9.92 -6.14
N ARG A 77 -3.24 -9.02 -5.36
CA ARG A 77 -4.56 -9.19 -4.74
C ARG A 77 -5.70 -8.55 -5.51
N VAL A 78 -5.54 -7.32 -5.99
CA VAL A 78 -6.67 -6.56 -6.57
C VAL A 78 -6.75 -6.63 -8.09
N ALA A 79 -5.65 -6.97 -8.77
CA ALA A 79 -5.56 -7.00 -10.23
C ALA A 79 -4.56 -8.08 -10.71
N PRO A 80 -4.79 -9.37 -10.41
CA PRO A 80 -3.87 -10.44 -10.79
C PRO A 80 -3.72 -10.50 -12.32
N GLY A 81 -2.47 -10.40 -12.79
CA GLY A 81 -2.15 -10.42 -14.23
C GLY A 81 -2.09 -9.05 -14.92
N ARG A 82 -2.44 -7.94 -14.24
CA ARG A 82 -2.29 -6.59 -14.81
C ARG A 82 -0.82 -6.17 -14.89
N SER A 83 -0.37 -5.70 -16.06
CA SER A 83 0.93 -5.05 -16.17
C SER A 83 0.87 -3.66 -15.49
N LEU A 84 1.85 -3.35 -14.63
CA LEU A 84 1.99 -2.02 -14.04
C LEU A 84 2.83 -1.09 -14.91
N GLY A 85 3.46 -1.59 -15.97
CA GLY A 85 4.39 -0.82 -16.82
C GLY A 85 5.78 -0.71 -16.20
N HIS A 86 6.33 0.50 -16.10
CA HIS A 86 7.66 0.77 -15.51
C HIS A 86 7.91 0.15 -14.11
N PRO A 87 6.92 0.09 -13.20
CA PRO A 87 7.05 -0.60 -11.93
C PRO A 87 7.34 -2.09 -12.07
N ASP A 88 7.09 -2.73 -13.23
CA ASP A 88 7.32 -4.16 -13.46
C ASP A 88 8.76 -4.53 -13.86
N THR A 89 9.57 -3.57 -14.27
CA THR A 89 10.99 -3.75 -14.55
C THR A 89 11.80 -3.63 -13.25
N PRO A 90 12.73 -4.55 -12.93
CA PRO A 90 13.70 -4.29 -11.85
C PRO A 90 14.50 -3.03 -12.19
N ALA A 91 14.77 -2.18 -11.21
CA ALA A 91 15.68 -1.05 -11.39
C ALA A 91 17.04 -1.58 -11.90
N PRO A 92 17.70 -0.87 -12.84
CA PRO A 92 19.02 -1.29 -13.34
C PRO A 92 20.07 -1.32 -12.23
#